data_AF-A0A7C5BJS7-F1
#
_entry.id   AF-A0A7C5BJS7-F1
#
_cell.length_a   1.000
_cell.length_b   1.000
_cell.length_c   1.000
_cell.angle_alpha   90.00
_cell.angle_beta   90.00
_cell.angle_gamma   90.00
#
_symmetry.space_group_name_H-M   'P 1'
#
loop_
_entity.id
_entity.type
_entity.pdbx_description
1 polymer ?
#
loop_
_entity_poly.entity_id
_entity_poly.type
_entity_poly.pdbx_seq_one_letter_code
_entity_poly.pdbx_strand_id
1 'polypeptide(L)'
;TDLGSVDQSLFPPCIKEYLVEVRDGVNLPHMARFTLVSFLHKIGMQNPEIMALFKTAPDFNQRITEYQVDHVTGQISGTEYSPPKCEVLRSNHVCYWGDDKLCHQEWLRHPLQYYAVKKRGSSKKASSQLS
;
A
#
# COMPACT_ATOMS: atom_id res chain seq x y z
N THR A 1 -12.03 -0.86 11.10
CA THR A 1 -10.81 -0.37 11.78
C THR A 1 -10.30 0.80 10.99
N ASP A 2 -10.43 1.99 11.57
CA ASP A 2 -9.89 3.24 11.04
C ASP A 2 -8.36 3.18 11.19
N LEU A 3 -7.64 3.18 10.07
CA LEU A 3 -6.17 2.97 10.01
C LEU A 3 -5.46 4.32 9.72
N GLY A 4 -5.88 5.37 10.42
CA GLY A 4 -5.27 6.70 10.34
C GLY A 4 -5.83 7.60 9.24
N SER A 5 -5.19 8.75 9.01
CA SER A 5 -5.58 9.82 8.06
C SER A 5 -5.55 9.43 6.57
N VAL A 6 -5.44 8.14 6.29
CA VAL A 6 -5.23 7.56 4.98
C VAL A 6 -6.56 7.01 4.44
N ASP A 7 -6.97 7.49 3.27
CA ASP A 7 -8.22 7.06 2.65
C ASP A 7 -8.02 5.79 1.81
N GLN A 8 -8.43 4.66 2.38
CA GLN A 8 -8.34 3.34 1.74
C GLN A 8 -9.16 3.23 0.44
N SER A 9 -10.19 4.07 0.26
CA SER A 9 -10.99 4.06 -0.98
C SER A 9 -10.15 4.43 -2.20
N LEU A 10 -9.09 5.21 -1.99
CA LEU A 10 -8.18 5.71 -3.02
C LEU A 10 -7.03 4.75 -3.35
N PHE A 11 -6.91 3.62 -2.65
CA PHE A 11 -5.82 2.66 -2.87
C PHE A 11 -5.88 2.03 -4.27
N PRO A 12 -4.71 1.76 -4.88
CA PRO A 12 -4.66 0.95 -6.10
C PRO A 12 -5.16 -0.48 -5.82
N PRO A 13 -5.70 -1.17 -6.84
CA PRO A 13 -6.28 -2.51 -6.66
C PRO A 13 -5.29 -3.51 -6.04
N CYS A 14 -4.00 -3.45 -6.39
CA CYS A 14 -2.98 -4.31 -5.80
C CYS A 14 -2.84 -4.17 -4.28
N ILE A 15 -2.88 -2.94 -3.75
CA ILE A 15 -2.79 -2.71 -2.31
C ILE A 15 -4.08 -3.19 -1.62
N LYS A 16 -5.23 -3.02 -2.26
CA LYS A 16 -6.51 -3.53 -1.73
C LYS A 16 -6.49 -5.05 -1.63
N GLU A 17 -6.00 -5.73 -2.67
CA GLU A 17 -5.88 -7.18 -2.68
C GLU A 17 -4.94 -7.68 -1.57
N TYR A 18 -3.77 -7.05 -1.40
CA TYR A 18 -2.85 -7.42 -0.31
C TYR A 18 -3.50 -7.29 1.07
N LEU A 19 -4.36 -6.28 1.28
CA LEU A 19 -5.09 -6.10 2.53
C LEU A 19 -6.15 -7.18 2.73
N VAL A 20 -6.80 -7.65 1.66
CA VAL A 20 -7.73 -8.79 1.71
C VAL A 20 -6.96 -10.06 2.07
N GLU A 21 -5.87 -10.37 1.36
CA GLU A 21 -5.02 -11.53 1.65
C GLU A 21 -4.54 -11.54 3.11
N VAL A 22 -4.01 -10.42 3.62
CA VAL A 22 -3.57 -10.33 5.02
C VAL A 22 -4.72 -10.56 6.01
N ARG A 23 -5.91 -10.03 5.72
CA ARG A 23 -7.11 -10.21 6.56
C ARG A 23 -7.61 -11.65 6.58
N ASP A 24 -7.52 -12.33 5.45
CA ASP A 24 -7.93 -13.72 5.28
C ASP A 24 -6.88 -14.71 5.84
N GLY A 25 -5.80 -14.19 6.45
CA GLY A 25 -4.72 -14.99 7.00
C GLY A 25 -3.84 -15.60 5.90
N VAL A 26 -3.79 -15.01 4.72
CA VAL A 26 -2.90 -15.43 3.64
C VAL A 26 -1.53 -14.79 3.83
N ASN A 27 -0.48 -15.60 3.72
CA ASN A 27 0.88 -15.12 3.77
C ASN A 27 1.27 -14.46 2.45
N LEU A 28 1.31 -13.13 2.45
CA LEU A 28 1.80 -12.35 1.31
C LEU A 28 3.23 -12.76 0.89
N PRO A 29 3.53 -12.83 -0.41
CA PRO A 29 4.90 -12.93 -0.92
C PRO A 29 5.78 -11.77 -0.44
N HIS A 30 7.10 -11.99 -0.33
CA HIS A 30 8.04 -10.97 0.16
C HIS A 30 7.92 -9.63 -0.58
N MET A 31 7.80 -9.65 -1.91
CA MET A 31 7.60 -8.44 -2.71
C MET A 31 6.27 -7.73 -2.42
N ALA A 32 5.18 -8.48 -2.19
CA ALA A 32 3.89 -7.90 -1.80
C ALA A 32 3.96 -7.29 -0.40
N ARG A 33 4.56 -7.97 0.58
CA ARG A 33 4.79 -7.45 1.94
C ARG A 33 5.58 -6.13 1.91
N PHE A 34 6.73 -6.14 1.21
CA PHE A 34 7.57 -4.95 1.05
C PHE A 34 6.81 -3.79 0.39
N THR A 35 6.04 -4.09 -0.67
CA THR A 35 5.22 -3.09 -1.38
C THR A 35 4.15 -2.50 -0.47
N LEU A 36 3.43 -3.33 0.29
CA LEU A 36 2.39 -2.89 1.21
C LEU A 36 2.96 -1.95 2.27
N VAL A 37 4.03 -2.36 2.97
CA VAL A 37 4.66 -1.56 4.02
C VAL A 37 5.18 -0.22 3.49
N SER A 38 5.99 -0.26 2.42
CA SER A 38 6.58 0.97 1.85
C SER A 38 5.53 1.91 1.26
N PHE A 39 4.45 1.38 0.65
CA PHE A 39 3.36 2.20 0.14
C PHE A 39 2.59 2.89 1.28
N LEU A 40 2.16 2.14 2.29
CA LEU A 40 1.39 2.68 3.42
C LEU A 40 2.16 3.73 4.21
N HIS A 41 3.45 3.47 4.44
CA HIS A 41 4.33 4.44 5.07
C HIS A 41 4.44 5.74 4.24
N LYS A 42 4.70 5.63 2.92
CA LYS A 42 4.85 6.82 2.05
C LYS A 42 3.58 7.64 1.89
N ILE A 43 2.39 7.10 2.17
CA ILE A 43 1.13 7.86 2.17
C ILE A 43 0.73 8.38 3.55
N GLY A 44 1.53 8.12 4.59
CA GLY A 44 1.40 8.72 5.92
C GLY A 44 0.82 7.83 7.01
N MET A 45 0.66 6.51 6.77
CA MET A 45 0.24 5.57 7.82
C MET A 45 1.40 5.33 8.80
N GLN A 46 1.10 5.29 10.11
CA GLN A 46 2.13 5.14 11.14
C GLN A 46 2.57 3.67 11.28
N ASN A 47 3.83 3.45 11.65
CA ASN A 47 4.39 2.10 11.81
C ASN A 47 3.53 1.18 12.69
N PRO A 48 3.01 1.60 13.87
CA PRO A 48 2.15 0.74 14.69
C PRO A 48 0.86 0.30 13.98
N GLU A 49 0.29 1.16 13.15
CA GLU A 49 -0.91 0.85 12.36
C GLU A 49 -0.59 -0.14 11.23
N ILE A 50 0.56 0.04 10.56
CA ILE A 50 1.05 -0.89 9.54
C ILE A 50 1.31 -2.27 10.15
N MET A 51 1.97 -2.34 11.31
CA MET A 51 2.23 -3.60 12.02
C MET A 51 0.93 -4.30 12.43
N ALA A 52 -0.10 -3.53 12.82
CA ALA A 52 -1.37 -4.08 13.25
C ALA A 52 -2.10 -4.85 12.13
N LEU A 53 -1.83 -4.54 10.86
CA LEU A 53 -2.38 -5.28 9.72
C LEU A 53 -1.97 -6.75 9.75
N PHE A 54 -0.71 -7.03 10.08
CA PHE A 54 -0.16 -8.39 10.01
C PHE A 54 -0.54 -9.28 11.20
N LYS A 55 -1.22 -8.75 12.22
CA LYS A 55 -1.60 -9.53 13.43
C LYS A 55 -2.55 -10.69 13.13
N THR A 56 -3.25 -10.66 12.00
CA THR A 56 -4.15 -11.73 11.55
C THR A 56 -3.45 -12.80 10.72
N ALA A 57 -2.17 -12.61 10.36
CA ALA A 57 -1.42 -13.59 9.59
C ALA A 57 -1.09 -14.82 10.46
N PRO A 58 -1.21 -16.06 9.93
CA PRO A 58 -0.95 -17.28 10.69
C PRO A 58 0.50 -17.42 11.17
N ASP A 59 1.44 -16.80 10.43
CA ASP A 59 2.87 -16.79 10.73
C ASP A 59 3.31 -15.54 11.52
N PHE A 60 2.37 -14.73 12.02
CA PHE A 60 2.68 -13.46 12.65
C PHE A 60 3.67 -13.63 13.81
N ASN A 61 4.79 -12.93 13.70
CA ASN A 61 5.77 -12.79 14.76
C ASN A 61 6.05 -11.31 14.95
N GLN A 62 5.63 -10.77 16.11
CA GLN A 62 5.73 -9.35 16.41
C GLN A 62 7.15 -8.80 16.22
N ARG A 63 8.18 -9.47 16.74
CA ARG A 63 9.58 -8.99 16.63
C ARG A 63 10.07 -8.95 15.19
N ILE A 64 9.70 -9.96 14.40
CA ILE A 64 10.09 -10.02 12.97
C ILE A 64 9.34 -8.94 12.19
N THR A 65 8.03 -8.78 12.42
CA THR A 65 7.22 -7.76 11.74
C THR A 65 7.71 -6.35 12.10
N GLU A 66 7.97 -6.08 13.38
CA GLU A 66 8.57 -4.81 13.84
C GLU A 66 9.88 -4.53 13.09
N TYR A 67 10.82 -5.47 13.10
CA TYR A 67 12.10 -5.31 12.40
C TYR A 67 11.92 -5.02 10.90
N GLN A 68 11.02 -5.74 10.22
CA GLN A 68 10.76 -5.54 8.78
C GLN A 68 10.15 -4.17 8.50
N VAL A 69 9.18 -3.74 9.30
CA VAL A 69 8.55 -2.42 9.15
C VAL A 69 9.57 -1.32 9.43
N ASP A 70 10.32 -1.41 10.53
CA ASP A 70 11.31 -0.41 10.91
C ASP A 70 12.48 -0.33 9.93
N HIS A 71 12.86 -1.45 9.32
CA HIS A 71 13.85 -1.45 8.24
C HIS A 71 13.33 -0.73 6.98
N VAL A 72 12.11 -1.05 6.53
CA VAL A 72 11.52 -0.45 5.32
C VAL A 72 11.22 1.05 5.49
N THR A 73 10.89 1.46 6.71
CA THR A 73 10.56 2.86 7.04
C THR A 73 11.77 3.67 7.51
N GLY A 74 12.97 3.12 7.39
CA GLY A 74 14.21 3.84 7.69
C GLY A 74 14.52 4.06 9.16
N GLN A 75 13.77 3.48 10.10
CA GLN A 75 14.04 3.60 11.54
C GLN A 75 15.36 2.92 11.95
N ILE A 76 15.77 1.88 11.22
CA ILE A 76 17.02 1.15 11.50
C ILE A 76 18.20 1.71 10.70
N SER A 77 18.03 1.87 9.39
CA SER A 77 19.12 2.18 8.45
C SER A 77 19.18 3.65 8.02
N GLY A 78 18.20 4.46 8.41
CA GLY A 78 17.98 5.82 7.88
C GLY A 78 17.44 5.87 6.45
N THR A 79 17.32 4.72 5.76
CA THR A 79 16.82 4.65 4.38
C THR A 79 15.34 4.37 4.36
N GLU A 80 14.54 5.36 3.96
CA GLU A 80 13.12 5.16 3.68
C GLU A 80 12.91 4.63 2.26
N TYR A 81 12.37 3.42 2.15
CA TYR A 81 12.14 2.80 0.85
C TYR A 81 10.85 3.29 0.19
N SER A 82 10.87 3.36 -1.15
CA SER A 82 9.67 3.54 -1.98
C SER A 82 9.12 2.18 -2.41
N PRO A 83 7.79 2.03 -2.58
CA PRO A 83 7.24 0.82 -3.17
C PRO A 83 7.78 0.61 -4.60
N PRO A 84 7.88 -0.65 -5.06
CA PRO A 84 8.29 -0.96 -6.42
C PRO A 84 7.37 -0.34 -7.48
N LYS A 85 7.93 -0.06 -8.66
CA LYS A 85 7.17 0.38 -9.85
C LYS A 85 6.18 -0.68 -10.29
N CYS A 86 5.10 -0.28 -10.96
CA CYS A 86 4.08 -1.20 -11.45
C CYS A 86 4.69 -2.33 -12.29
N GLU A 87 5.62 -2.02 -13.20
CA GLU A 87 6.32 -3.01 -14.03
C GLU A 87 7.00 -4.11 -13.22
N VAL A 88 7.68 -3.75 -12.12
CA VAL A 88 8.31 -4.71 -11.20
C VAL A 88 7.26 -5.58 -10.53
N LEU A 89 6.14 -4.99 -10.10
CA LEU A 89 5.04 -5.75 -9.52
C LEU A 89 4.43 -6.72 -10.57
N ARG A 90 4.35 -6.33 -11.84
CA ARG A 90 3.82 -7.19 -12.92
C ARG A 90 4.74 -8.38 -13.17
N SER A 91 6.04 -8.14 -13.30
CA SER A 91 7.03 -9.20 -13.55
C SER A 91 7.18 -10.17 -12.38
N ASN A 92 6.83 -9.74 -11.17
CA ASN A 92 6.79 -10.58 -9.96
C ASN A 92 5.39 -11.15 -9.66
N HIS A 93 4.42 -11.01 -10.58
CA HIS A 93 3.05 -11.53 -10.45
C HIS A 93 2.28 -11.07 -9.20
N VAL A 94 2.63 -9.89 -8.65
CA VAL A 94 1.96 -9.29 -7.49
C VAL A 94 1.17 -8.03 -7.84
N CYS A 95 1.17 -7.60 -9.12
CA CYS A 95 0.36 -6.46 -9.54
C CYS A 95 -1.08 -6.88 -9.86
N TYR A 96 -1.99 -6.74 -8.91
CA TYR A 96 -3.43 -6.83 -9.20
C TYR A 96 -3.91 -5.50 -9.81
N TRP A 97 -4.29 -5.53 -11.09
CA TRP A 97 -4.83 -4.37 -11.80
C TRP A 97 -6.25 -4.58 -12.33
N GLY A 98 -6.67 -5.83 -12.58
CA GLY A 98 -8.02 -6.19 -13.02
C GLY A 98 -8.51 -5.33 -14.20
N ASP A 99 -9.73 -4.84 -14.13
CA ASP A 99 -10.33 -3.91 -15.11
C ASP A 99 -10.23 -2.44 -14.67
N ASP A 100 -9.36 -2.10 -13.72
CA ASP A 100 -9.23 -0.72 -13.25
C ASP A 100 -8.68 0.18 -14.37
N LYS A 101 -9.55 1.07 -14.87
CA LYS A 101 -9.24 1.97 -16.00
C LYS A 101 -8.04 2.88 -15.75
N LEU A 102 -7.75 3.24 -14.49
CA LEU A 102 -6.61 4.08 -14.16
C LEU A 102 -5.30 3.27 -14.21
N CYS A 103 -5.32 2.03 -13.73
CA CYS A 103 -4.19 1.09 -13.85
C CYS A 103 -3.80 0.77 -15.29
N HIS A 104 -4.77 0.83 -16.21
CA HIS A 104 -4.56 0.62 -17.66
C HIS A 104 -4.07 1.85 -18.43
N GLN A 105 -3.88 3.00 -17.76
CA GLN A 105 -3.32 4.18 -18.41
C GLN A 105 -1.82 4.01 -18.68
N GLU A 106 -1.37 4.29 -19.91
CA GLU A 106 0.04 4.15 -20.30
C GLU A 106 1.01 5.02 -19.48
N TRP A 107 0.53 6.16 -18.98
CA TRP A 107 1.32 7.08 -18.16
C TRP A 107 1.37 6.70 -16.68
N LEU A 108 0.56 5.71 -16.24
CA LEU A 108 0.56 5.24 -14.86
C LEU A 108 1.60 4.13 -14.67
N ARG A 109 2.68 4.44 -13.95
CA ARG A 109 3.84 3.55 -13.78
C ARG A 109 4.16 3.23 -12.32
N HIS A 110 3.46 3.82 -11.35
CA HIS A 110 3.77 3.67 -9.93
C HIS A 110 2.53 3.64 -9.02
N PRO A 111 2.49 2.79 -7.97
CA PRO A 111 1.37 2.76 -7.01
C PRO A 111 1.11 4.11 -6.32
N LEU A 112 2.16 4.83 -5.90
CA LEU A 112 2.01 6.18 -5.34
C LEU A 112 1.41 7.19 -6.34
N GLN A 113 1.69 7.04 -7.64
CA GLN A 113 1.10 7.89 -8.67
C GLN A 113 -0.41 7.66 -8.76
N TYR A 114 -0.86 6.40 -8.67
CA TYR A 114 -2.28 6.06 -8.66
C TYR A 114 -2.99 6.78 -7.51
N TYR A 115 -2.45 6.66 -6.30
CA TYR A 115 -3.02 7.27 -5.10
C TYR A 115 -3.08 8.80 -5.23
N ALA A 116 -2.02 9.44 -5.74
CA ALA A 116 -1.99 10.88 -5.96
C ALA A 116 -3.05 11.36 -6.97
N VAL A 117 -3.28 10.61 -8.05
CA VAL A 117 -4.35 10.92 -9.03
C VAL A 117 -5.73 10.82 -8.40
N LYS A 118 -6.01 9.73 -7.67
CA LYS A 118 -7.30 9.55 -6.97
C LYS A 118 -7.53 10.61 -5.90
N LYS A 119 -6.49 10.97 -5.12
CA LYS A 119 -6.55 12.03 -4.11
C LYS A 119 -6.89 13.38 -4.74
N ARG A 120 -6.20 13.78 -5.80
CA ARG A 120 -6.50 15.01 -6.56
C ARG A 120 -7.91 15.02 -7.15
N GLY A 121 -8.36 13.90 -7.69
CA GLY A 121 -9.72 13.77 -8.23
C GLY A 121 -10.79 13.92 -7.15
N SER A 122 -10.55 13.40 -5.95
CA SER A 122 -11.47 13.47 -4.81
C SER A 122 -11.57 14.89 -4.24
N SER A 123 -10.43 15.59 -4.07
CA SER A 123 -10.43 16.99 -3.65
C SER A 123 -11.21 17.90 -4.61
N LYS A 124 -11.08 17.70 -5.93
CA LYS A 124 -11.85 18.48 -6.93
C LYS A 124 -13.36 18.26 -6.82
N LYS A 125 -13.80 17.03 -6.58
CA LYS A 125 -15.24 16.72 -6.41
C LYS A 125 -15.81 17.36 -5.14
N ALA A 126 -15.06 17.35 -4.05
CA ALA A 126 -15.46 17.99 -2.81
C ALA A 126 -15.62 19.52 -2.97
N SER A 127 -14.69 20.17 -3.69
CA SER A 127 -14.78 21.60 -3.98
C SER A 127 -15.93 21.97 -4.92
N SER A 128 -16.27 21.12 -5.90
CA SER A 128 -17.36 21.39 -6.85
C SER A 128 -18.76 21.13 -6.28
N GLN A 129 -18.87 20.38 -5.17
CA GLN A 129 -20.15 20.12 -4.49
C GLN A 129 -20.50 21.19 -3.45
N LEU A 130 -19.57 22.11 -3.17
CA LEU A 130 -19.73 23.23 -2.24
C LEU A 130 -19.90 24.58 -2.96
N SER A 131 -20.12 24.55 -4.28
CA SER A 131 -20.33 25.72 -5.16
C SER A 131 -21.69 25.62 -5.84
#